data_AF-A0A4R6NVU5-F1
#
_entry.id   AF-A0A4R6NVU5-F1
#
_cell.length_a   1.000
_cell.length_b   1.000
_cell.length_c   1.000
_cell.angle_alpha   90.00
_cell.angle_beta   90.00
_cell.angle_gamma   90.00
#
_symmetry.space_group_name_H-M   'P 1'
#
loop_
_entity.id
_entity.type
_entity.pdbx_description
1 polymer ?
#
loop_
_entity_poly.entity_id
_entity_poly.type
_entity_poly.pdbx_seq_one_letter_code
_entity_poly.pdbx_strand_id
1 'polypeptide(L)'
;MKWETIANLGWWWLLPILLIYALGVYLGNKGSIVVYRNFNDLMIVGLLVIIPVGLISLLAFISGDNSANQESSSQLFLVGLVLVGLVMLLILYRTFRDNPNPLKMLLALYVKLPTGILFFFHLSNIFMGKSRTKRRESIFWTIIMVPLLYGLVHDKSKGKLPGISGRSHY
;
A
#
# COMPACT_ATOMS: atom_id res chain seq x y z
N MET A 1 -24.76 -29.19 17.09
CA MET A 1 -25.09 -28.22 16.02
C MET A 1 -24.61 -26.84 16.46
N LYS A 2 -23.54 -26.27 15.87
CA LYS A 2 -23.24 -24.81 15.83
C LYS A 2 -21.84 -24.40 15.31
N TRP A 3 -20.88 -25.29 15.07
CA TRP A 3 -19.60 -24.87 14.45
C TRP A 3 -19.73 -24.60 12.95
N GLU A 4 -20.45 -25.44 12.22
CA GLU A 4 -20.68 -25.25 10.78
C GLU A 4 -21.57 -24.03 10.49
N THR A 5 -22.47 -23.68 11.41
CA THR A 5 -23.35 -22.51 11.27
C THR A 5 -22.57 -21.19 11.45
N ILE A 6 -21.57 -21.16 12.33
CA ILE A 6 -20.70 -19.99 12.53
C ILE A 6 -19.70 -19.85 11.36
N ALA A 7 -19.15 -20.96 10.87
CA ALA A 7 -18.29 -20.97 9.69
C ALA A 7 -19.01 -20.47 8.44
N ASN A 8 -20.27 -20.86 8.24
CA ASN A 8 -21.08 -20.40 7.11
C ASN A 8 -21.50 -18.93 7.25
N LEU A 9 -21.68 -18.40 8.46
CA LEU A 9 -22.09 -17.00 8.68
C LEU A 9 -20.99 -15.99 8.30
N GLY A 10 -19.72 -16.34 8.46
CA GLY A 10 -18.59 -15.44 8.19
C GLY A 10 -18.39 -15.09 6.71
N TRP A 11 -18.63 -16.04 5.80
CA TRP A 11 -18.42 -15.84 4.36
C TRP A 11 -19.41 -14.87 3.74
N TRP A 12 -20.66 -14.83 4.24
CA TRP A 12 -21.68 -13.90 3.75
C TRP A 12 -21.33 -12.44 4.01
N TRP A 13 -20.54 -12.15 5.05
CA TRP A 13 -20.05 -10.79 5.33
C TRP A 13 -18.84 -10.40 4.48
N LEU A 14 -18.04 -11.37 4.03
CA LEU A 14 -16.91 -11.11 3.13
C LEU A 14 -17.37 -10.73 1.73
N LEU A 15 -18.48 -11.30 1.26
CA LEU A 15 -19.01 -11.04 -0.09
C LEU A 15 -19.34 -9.56 -0.34
N PRO A 16 -20.12 -8.84 0.50
CA PRO A 16 -20.37 -7.41 0.31
C PRO A 16 -19.10 -6.56 0.44
N ILE A 17 -18.18 -6.92 1.34
CA ILE A 17 -16.88 -6.24 1.51
C ILE A 17 -16.05 -6.34 0.22
N LEU A 18 -16.01 -7.52 -0.39
CA LEU A 18 -15.34 -7.77 -1.66
C LEU A 18 -16.05 -7.08 -2.83
N LEU A 19 -17.38 -7.05 -2.85
CA LEU A 19 -18.16 -6.34 -3.86
C LEU A 19 -17.90 -4.82 -3.82
N ILE A 20 -17.86 -4.23 -2.63
CA ILE A 20 -17.51 -2.80 -2.46
C ILE A 20 -16.08 -2.54 -2.94
N TYR A 21 -15.14 -3.45 -2.64
CA TYR A 21 -13.76 -3.33 -3.11
C TYR A 21 -13.68 -3.41 -4.63
N ALA A 22 -14.34 -4.41 -5.24
CA ALA A 22 -14.39 -4.59 -6.68
C ALA A 22 -15.05 -3.39 -7.38
N LEU A 23 -16.11 -2.82 -6.80
CA LEU A 23 -16.72 -1.58 -7.28
C LEU A 23 -15.73 -0.42 -7.24
N GLY A 24 -14.99 -0.26 -6.14
CA GLY A 24 -13.96 0.76 -6.03
C GLY A 24 -12.84 0.59 -7.07
N VAL A 25 -12.38 -0.64 -7.29
CA VAL A 25 -11.39 -0.95 -8.34
C VAL A 25 -11.93 -0.60 -9.72
N TYR A 26 -13.18 -0.97 -10.02
CA TYR A 26 -13.83 -0.68 -11.28
C TYR A 26 -13.96 0.83 -11.53
N LEU A 27 -14.45 1.58 -10.53
CA LEU A 27 -14.58 3.04 -10.62
C LEU A 27 -13.21 3.73 -10.71
N GLY A 28 -12.19 3.19 -10.04
CA GLY A 28 -10.81 3.65 -10.11
C GLY A 28 -10.24 3.49 -11.52
N ASN A 29 -10.41 2.32 -12.13
CA ASN A 29 -9.95 2.03 -13.49
C ASN A 29 -10.69 2.88 -14.55
N LYS A 30 -11.97 3.21 -14.32
CA LYS A 30 -12.73 4.17 -15.14
C LYS A 30 -12.34 5.64 -14.92
N GLY A 31 -11.50 5.94 -13.93
CA GLY A 31 -11.15 7.31 -13.55
C GLY A 31 -12.28 8.11 -12.89
N SER A 32 -13.36 7.44 -12.45
CA SER A 32 -14.47 8.09 -11.73
C SER A 32 -14.14 8.45 -10.28
N ILE A 33 -13.17 7.72 -9.71
CA ILE A 33 -12.47 8.04 -8.47
C ILE A 33 -10.96 7.96 -8.73
N VAL A 34 -10.18 8.80 -8.06
CA VAL A 34 -8.72 8.77 -8.17
C VAL A 34 -8.19 7.94 -7.01
N VAL A 35 -7.78 6.70 -7.30
CA VAL A 35 -7.12 5.84 -6.31
C VAL A 35 -5.68 6.28 -6.16
N TYR A 36 -4.81 6.04 -7.14
CA TYR A 36 -3.45 6.60 -7.11
C TYR A 36 -3.33 7.73 -8.11
N ARG A 37 -2.91 8.91 -7.65
CA ARG A 37 -2.67 10.02 -8.57
C ARG A 37 -1.59 9.67 -9.59
N ASN A 38 -0.48 9.11 -9.12
CA ASN A 38 0.68 8.70 -9.92
C ASN A 38 1.46 7.60 -9.17
N PHE A 39 2.53 7.09 -9.77
CA PHE A 39 3.39 6.10 -9.12
C PHE A 39 4.05 6.60 -7.82
N ASN A 40 4.30 7.91 -7.69
CA ASN A 40 4.82 8.48 -6.44
C ASN A 40 3.78 8.37 -5.30
N ASP A 41 2.49 8.55 -5.60
CA ASP A 41 1.41 8.35 -4.64
C ASP A 41 1.32 6.88 -4.19
N LEU A 42 1.55 5.93 -5.10
CA LEU A 42 1.70 4.51 -4.76
C LEU A 42 2.91 4.25 -3.85
N MET A 43 4.07 4.83 -4.15
CA MET A 43 5.28 4.69 -3.33
C MET A 43 5.08 5.21 -1.90
N ILE A 44 4.31 6.29 -1.72
CA ILE A 44 3.99 6.82 -0.39
C ILE A 44 3.14 5.82 0.42
N VAL A 45 2.19 5.13 -0.21
CA VAL A 45 1.48 4.02 0.47
C VAL A 45 2.46 2.91 0.84
N GLY A 46 3.46 2.65 -0.02
CA GLY A 46 4.54 1.71 0.28
C GLY A 46 5.35 2.05 1.52
N LEU A 47 5.50 3.34 1.86
CA LEU A 47 6.18 3.75 3.09
C LEU A 47 5.47 3.24 4.35
N LEU A 48 4.14 3.00 4.32
CA LEU A 48 3.42 2.38 5.43
C LEU A 48 3.90 0.93 5.71
N VAL A 49 4.51 0.27 4.73
CA VAL A 49 5.11 -1.07 4.90
C VAL A 49 6.62 -0.96 5.12
N ILE A 50 7.30 -0.14 4.33
CA ILE A 50 8.76 -0.02 4.36
C ILE A 50 9.25 0.54 5.69
N ILE A 51 8.59 1.55 6.26
CA ILE A 51 9.01 2.18 7.52
C ILE A 51 8.93 1.17 8.68
N PRO A 52 7.79 0.49 8.95
CA PRO A 52 7.74 -0.51 10.02
C PRO A 52 8.72 -1.66 9.81
N VAL A 53 8.84 -2.18 8.58
CA VAL A 53 9.75 -3.29 8.27
C VAL A 53 11.21 -2.89 8.47
N GLY A 54 11.60 -1.70 8.01
CA GLY A 54 12.92 -1.15 8.20
C GLY A 54 13.23 -0.88 9.68
N LEU A 55 12.26 -0.34 10.42
CA LEU A 55 12.39 -0.08 11.85
C LEU A 55 12.58 -1.37 12.66
N ILE A 56 11.78 -2.40 12.40
CA ILE A 56 11.92 -3.72 13.06
C ILE A 56 13.31 -4.30 12.77
N SER A 57 13.78 -4.20 11.53
CA SER A 57 15.10 -4.70 11.13
C SER A 57 16.23 -3.93 11.82
N LEU A 58 16.12 -2.61 11.91
CA LEU A 58 17.07 -1.75 12.61
C LEU A 58 17.09 -2.03 14.11
N LEU A 59 15.92 -2.14 14.75
CA LEU A 59 15.79 -2.47 16.16
C LEU A 59 16.38 -3.85 16.47
N ALA A 60 16.11 -4.85 15.63
CA ALA A 60 16.69 -6.19 15.78
C ALA A 60 18.23 -6.17 15.67
N PHE A 61 18.79 -5.31 14.81
CA PHE A 61 20.23 -5.12 14.68
C PHE A 61 20.86 -4.45 15.93
N ILE A 62 20.21 -3.43 16.49
CA ILE A 62 20.71 -2.65 17.63
C ILE A 62 20.52 -3.38 18.97
N SER A 63 19.46 -4.19 19.10
CA SER A 63 19.09 -4.89 20.34
C SER A 63 19.95 -6.12 20.66
N GLY A 64 20.95 -6.42 19.82
CA GLY A 64 21.67 -7.69 19.84
C GLY A 64 22.58 -7.98 21.03
N ASP A 65 22.87 -7.05 21.96
CA ASP A 65 23.80 -7.39 23.06
C ASP A 65 23.83 -6.48 24.31
N ASN A 66 23.06 -5.38 24.42
CA ASN A 66 23.23 -4.44 25.55
C ASN A 66 21.91 -3.87 26.09
N SER A 67 21.67 -4.07 27.39
CA SER A 67 20.55 -3.48 28.15
C SER A 67 20.59 -1.94 28.19
N ALA A 68 21.76 -1.34 27.95
CA ALA A 68 21.92 0.12 27.78
C ALA A 68 21.19 0.68 26.55
N ASN A 69 20.81 -0.16 25.57
CA ASN A 69 20.17 0.28 24.32
C ASN A 69 18.64 0.36 24.41
N GLN A 70 18.04 0.07 25.58
CA GLN A 70 16.58 0.01 25.72
C GLN A 70 15.92 1.38 25.56
N GLU A 71 16.54 2.44 26.07
CA GLU A 71 16.04 3.82 25.94
C GLU A 71 16.15 4.33 24.50
N SER A 72 17.26 4.04 23.81
CA SER A 72 17.40 4.39 22.38
C SER A 72 16.41 3.63 21.50
N SER A 73 16.11 2.38 21.84
CA SER A 73 15.15 1.55 21.10
C SER A 73 13.71 2.06 21.21
N SER A 74 13.30 2.54 22.39
CA SER A 74 11.97 3.11 22.60
C SER A 74 11.80 4.45 21.88
N GLN A 75 12.85 5.29 21.85
CA GLN A 75 12.85 6.53 21.08
C GLN A 75 12.75 6.28 19.58
N LEU A 76 13.52 5.33 19.04
CA LEU A 76 13.44 4.94 17.63
C LEU A 76 12.06 4.40 17.26
N PHE A 77 11.44 3.60 18.14
CA PHE A 77 10.08 3.12 17.96
C PHE A 77 9.08 4.28 17.85
N LEU A 78 9.17 5.26 18.76
CA LEU A 78 8.30 6.44 18.75
C LEU A 78 8.48 7.29 17.50
N VAL A 79 9.72 7.51 17.04
CA VAL A 79 10.02 8.19 15.77
C VAL A 79 9.38 7.45 14.60
N GLY A 80 9.51 6.12 14.55
CA GLY A 80 8.88 5.30 13.51
C GLY A 80 7.35 5.42 13.50
N LEU A 81 6.72 5.43 14.68
CA LEU A 81 5.28 5.60 14.82
C LEU A 81 4.82 6.98 14.33
N VAL A 82 5.55 8.05 14.68
CA VAL A 82 5.29 9.42 14.19
C VAL A 82 5.42 9.47 12.67
N LEU A 83 6.46 8.87 12.09
CA LEU A 83 6.65 8.82 10.64
C LEU A 83 5.51 8.10 9.92
N VAL A 84 5.06 6.95 10.43
CA VAL A 84 3.90 6.24 9.88
C VAL A 84 2.63 7.09 9.97
N GLY A 85 2.42 7.77 11.09
CA GLY A 85 1.31 8.72 11.28
C GLY A 85 1.33 9.86 10.26
N LEU A 86 2.49 10.48 10.03
CA LEU A 86 2.65 11.55 9.04
C LEU A 86 2.40 11.05 7.62
N VAL A 87 2.88 9.85 7.27
CA VAL A 87 2.60 9.22 5.97
C VAL A 87 1.10 8.97 5.81
N MET A 88 0.42 8.47 6.85
CA MET A 88 -1.02 8.25 6.82
C MET A 88 -1.80 9.56 6.61
N LEU A 89 -1.43 10.63 7.33
CA LEU A 89 -2.02 11.97 7.14
C LEU A 89 -1.79 12.49 5.71
N LEU A 90 -0.60 12.28 5.15
CA LEU A 90 -0.29 12.67 3.78
C LEU A 90 -1.15 11.91 2.76
N ILE A 91 -1.37 10.60 2.97
CA ILE A 91 -2.25 9.78 2.14
C ILE A 91 -3.68 10.28 2.21
N LEU A 92 -4.20 10.55 3.41
CA LEU A 92 -5.54 11.09 3.62
C LEU A 92 -5.70 12.45 2.92
N TYR A 93 -4.78 13.38 3.15
CA TYR A 93 -4.79 14.71 2.56
C TYR A 93 -4.79 14.66 1.03
N ARG A 94 -3.89 13.87 0.43
CA ARG A 94 -3.82 13.73 -1.04
C ARG A 94 -5.07 13.10 -1.61
N THR A 95 -5.62 12.08 -0.94
CA THR A 95 -6.82 11.38 -1.41
C THR A 95 -8.07 12.25 -1.30
N PHE A 96 -8.18 13.06 -0.26
CA PHE A 96 -9.25 14.08 -0.13
C PHE A 96 -9.15 15.13 -1.23
N ARG A 97 -7.94 15.63 -1.53
CA ARG A 97 -7.73 16.61 -2.60
C ARG A 97 -8.14 16.07 -3.97
N ASP A 98 -7.85 14.80 -4.24
CA ASP A 98 -8.18 14.15 -5.51
C ASP A 98 -9.66 13.70 -5.59
N ASN A 99 -10.32 13.53 -4.44
CA ASN A 99 -11.71 13.11 -4.34
C ASN A 99 -12.43 13.96 -3.27
N PRO A 100 -12.88 15.18 -3.59
CA PRO A 100 -13.48 16.09 -2.60
C PRO A 100 -14.81 15.57 -2.02
N ASN A 101 -15.49 14.65 -2.72
CA ASN A 101 -16.66 13.98 -2.18
C ASN A 101 -16.23 12.92 -1.14
N PRO A 102 -16.70 12.99 0.12
CA PRO A 102 -16.29 12.07 1.18
C PRO A 102 -16.54 10.59 0.88
N LEU A 103 -17.63 10.24 0.20
CA LEU A 103 -17.93 8.84 -0.14
C LEU A 103 -16.94 8.30 -1.17
N LYS A 104 -16.59 9.11 -2.18
CA LYS A 104 -15.54 8.76 -3.15
C LYS A 104 -14.18 8.67 -2.50
N MET A 105 -13.86 9.57 -1.57
CA MET A 105 -12.62 9.54 -0.80
C MET A 105 -12.52 8.24 0.02
N LEU A 106 -13.57 7.88 0.77
CA LEU A 106 -13.59 6.65 1.58
C LEU A 106 -13.43 5.41 0.70
N LEU A 107 -14.14 5.34 -0.43
CA LEU A 107 -14.01 4.24 -1.37
C LEU A 107 -12.60 4.17 -1.99
N ALA A 108 -12.02 5.32 -2.35
CA ALA A 108 -10.66 5.40 -2.87
C ALA A 108 -9.63 4.96 -1.82
N LEU A 109 -9.76 5.37 -0.56
CA LEU A 109 -8.90 4.91 0.54
C LEU A 109 -9.04 3.41 0.80
N TYR A 110 -10.28 2.91 0.77
CA TYR A 110 -10.59 1.50 0.97
C TYR A 110 -9.98 0.60 -0.12
N VAL A 111 -9.80 1.09 -1.34
CA VAL A 111 -9.03 0.39 -2.38
C VAL A 111 -7.53 0.65 -2.24
N LYS A 112 -7.14 1.92 -2.04
CA LYS A 112 -5.74 2.38 -2.01
C LYS A 112 -4.91 1.66 -0.95
N LEU A 113 -5.41 1.58 0.29
CA LEU A 113 -4.62 1.03 1.40
C LEU A 113 -4.41 -0.48 1.25
N PRO A 114 -5.44 -1.33 1.10
CA PRO A 114 -5.24 -2.77 0.95
C PRO A 114 -4.41 -3.12 -0.28
N THR A 115 -4.71 -2.51 -1.45
CA THR A 115 -3.96 -2.81 -2.69
C THR A 115 -2.47 -2.48 -2.54
N GLY A 116 -2.16 -1.29 -2.01
CA GLY A 116 -0.79 -0.83 -1.85
C GLY A 116 -0.05 -1.63 -0.77
N ILE A 117 -0.68 -1.83 0.39
CA ILE A 117 -0.08 -2.60 1.49
C ILE A 117 0.20 -4.04 1.05
N LEU A 118 -0.76 -4.73 0.42
CA LEU A 118 -0.56 -6.09 -0.07
C LEU A 118 0.58 -6.17 -1.09
N PHE A 119 0.62 -5.22 -2.04
CA PHE A 119 1.71 -5.17 -3.01
C PHE A 119 3.08 -5.00 -2.36
N PHE A 120 3.25 -4.00 -1.50
CA PHE A 120 4.53 -3.73 -0.86
C PHE A 120 4.93 -4.79 0.17
N PHE A 121 3.96 -5.45 0.81
CA PHE A 121 4.21 -6.59 1.68
C PHE A 121 4.75 -7.79 0.90
N HIS A 122 4.17 -8.13 -0.25
CA HIS A 122 4.75 -9.17 -1.10
C HIS A 122 6.10 -8.73 -1.66
N LEU A 123 6.23 -7.48 -2.10
CA LEU A 123 7.50 -6.96 -2.62
C LEU A 123 8.64 -7.04 -1.58
N SER A 124 8.40 -6.68 -0.32
CA SER A 124 9.41 -6.79 0.73
C SER A 124 9.77 -8.26 1.03
N ASN A 125 8.79 -9.16 1.01
CA ASN A 125 8.99 -10.58 1.23
C ASN A 125 9.79 -11.29 0.12
N ILE A 126 9.92 -10.69 -1.08
CA ILE A 126 10.85 -11.18 -2.11
C ILE A 126 12.29 -11.19 -1.57
N PHE A 127 12.67 -10.14 -0.82
CA PHE A 127 14.01 -9.97 -0.28
C PHE A 127 14.16 -10.61 1.11
N MET A 128 13.14 -10.45 1.96
CA MET A 128 13.21 -10.82 3.38
C MET A 128 12.67 -12.22 3.69
N GLY A 129 12.04 -12.91 2.73
CA GLY A 129 11.46 -14.22 2.94
C GLY A 129 12.49 -15.24 3.43
N LYS A 130 12.17 -15.99 4.49
CA LYS A 130 13.09 -16.97 5.11
C LYS A 130 13.36 -18.20 4.22
N SER A 131 12.46 -18.54 3.30
CA SER A 131 12.59 -19.71 2.42
C SER A 131 12.41 -19.35 0.95
N ARG A 132 13.03 -20.15 0.07
CA ARG A 132 12.90 -19.99 -1.39
C ARG A 132 11.44 -20.07 -1.85
N THR A 133 10.65 -20.97 -1.26
CA THR A 133 9.22 -21.12 -1.57
C THR A 133 8.44 -19.84 -1.26
N LYS A 134 8.66 -19.22 -0.10
CA LYS A 134 7.99 -17.97 0.30
C LYS A 134 8.38 -16.78 -0.57
N ARG A 135 9.65 -16.70 -1.00
CA ARG A 135 10.10 -15.68 -1.96
C ARG A 135 9.42 -15.86 -3.33
N ARG A 136 9.31 -17.10 -3.84
CA ARG A 136 8.61 -17.39 -5.11
C ARG A 136 7.12 -17.05 -5.06
N GLU A 137 6.46 -17.41 -3.96
CA GLU A 137 5.06 -17.04 -3.70
C GLU A 137 4.89 -15.51 -3.74
N SER A 138 5.82 -14.78 -3.11
CA SER A 138 5.79 -13.32 -3.09
C SER A 138 6.03 -12.70 -4.48
N ILE A 139 7.00 -13.23 -5.25
CA ILE A 139 7.24 -12.81 -6.65
C ILE A 139 5.97 -12.98 -7.48
N PHE A 140 5.31 -14.13 -7.37
CA PHE A 140 4.07 -14.42 -8.09
C PHE A 140 2.97 -13.40 -7.79
N TRP A 141 2.71 -13.14 -6.51
CA TRP A 141 1.71 -12.15 -6.09
C TRP A 141 2.07 -10.72 -6.52
N THR A 142 3.34 -10.32 -6.38
CA THR A 142 3.80 -9.01 -6.83
C THR A 142 3.56 -8.82 -8.33
N ILE A 143 3.90 -9.81 -9.17
CA ILE A 143 3.69 -9.73 -10.63
C ILE A 143 2.21 -9.63 -10.97
N ILE A 144 1.35 -10.43 -10.33
CA ILE A 144 -0.11 -10.41 -10.55
C ILE A 144 -0.74 -9.06 -10.18
N MET A 145 -0.20 -8.38 -9.17
CA MET A 145 -0.73 -7.09 -8.73
C MET A 145 -0.32 -5.92 -9.64
N VAL A 146 0.71 -6.08 -10.49
CA VAL A 146 1.20 -4.99 -11.36
C VAL A 146 0.12 -4.46 -12.32
N PRO A 147 -0.60 -5.31 -13.10
CA PRO A 147 -1.66 -4.83 -13.99
C PRO A 147 -2.79 -4.10 -13.23
N LEU A 148 -3.16 -4.60 -12.04
CA LEU A 148 -4.15 -3.96 -11.18
C LEU A 148 -3.71 -2.56 -10.77
N LEU A 149 -2.49 -2.43 -10.24
CA LEU A 149 -1.92 -1.14 -9.85
C LEU A 149 -1.80 -0.17 -11.04
N TYR A 150 -1.37 -0.67 -12.19
CA TYR A 150 -1.27 0.12 -13.41
C TYR A 150 -2.64 0.65 -13.88
N GLY A 151 -3.71 -0.13 -13.70
CA GLY A 151 -5.09 0.31 -13.96
C GLY A 151 -5.58 1.37 -12.96
N LEU A 152 -5.11 1.32 -11.72
CA LEU A 152 -5.51 2.24 -10.64
C LEU A 152 -4.70 3.55 -10.59
N VAL A 153 -3.59 3.64 -11.32
CA VAL A 153 -2.80 4.87 -11.46
C VAL A 153 -3.38 5.77 -12.55
N HIS A 154 -3.82 6.96 -12.15
CA HIS A 154 -4.47 7.93 -13.02
C HIS A 154 -3.48 8.64 -13.97
N ASP A 155 -2.47 9.31 -13.40
CA ASP A 155 -1.41 9.97 -14.16
C ASP A 155 -0.20 9.05 -14.34
N LYS A 156 -0.12 8.47 -15.53
CA LYS A 156 0.98 7.60 -15.98
C LYS A 156 2.14 8.39 -16.59
N SER A 157 1.95 9.69 -16.83
CA SER A 157 2.88 10.53 -17.60
C SER A 157 4.12 10.95 -16.81
N LYS A 158 4.03 11.05 -15.49
CA LYS A 158 5.20 11.38 -14.63
C LYS A 158 6.25 10.27 -14.52
N GLY A 159 6.07 9.15 -15.21
CA GLY A 159 7.08 8.13 -15.45
C GLY A 159 7.67 8.14 -16.86
N LYS A 160 7.16 8.98 -17.78
CA LYS A 160 7.85 9.24 -19.05
C LYS A 160 9.00 10.18 -18.73
N LEU A 161 10.24 9.75 -19.00
CA LEU A 161 11.36 10.69 -19.20
C LEU A 161 10.84 11.83 -20.07
N PRO A 162 11.16 13.10 -19.78
CA PRO A 162 10.71 14.22 -20.60
C PRO A 162 11.07 13.88 -22.04
N GLY A 163 10.06 13.50 -22.81
CA GLY A 163 10.20 13.26 -24.23
C GLY A 163 10.68 14.59 -24.75
N ILE A 164 11.81 14.55 -25.44
CA ILE A 164 12.31 15.63 -26.29
C ILE A 164 11.11 16.02 -27.16
N SER A 165 10.32 16.99 -26.71
CA SER A 165 9.36 17.68 -27.53
C SER A 165 10.23 18.55 -28.40
N GLY A 166 10.66 17.98 -29.52
CA GLY A 166 11.21 18.73 -30.62
C GLY A 166 10.25 19.88 -30.89
N ARG A 167 10.67 21.07 -30.50
CA ARG A 167 10.20 22.33 -31.08
C ARG A 167 10.29 22.17 -32.59
N SER A 168 9.16 21.93 -33.23
CA SER A 168 8.97 22.36 -34.61
C SER A 168 8.41 23.77 -34.52
N HIS A 169 9.30 24.74 -34.34
CA HIS A 169 9.07 26.02 -35.00
C HIS A 169 9.25 25.74 -36.49
N TYR A 170 8.18 25.91 -37.26
CA TYR A 170 8.08 26.54 -38.58
C TYR A 170 6.66 26.25 -39.11
#